data_AF-A0A8J5KTX1-F1
#
_entry.id   AF-A0A8J5KTX1-F1
#
_cell.length_a   1.000
_cell.length_b   1.000
_cell.length_c   1.000
_cell.angle_alpha   90.00
_cell.angle_beta   90.00
_cell.angle_gamma   90.00
#
_symmetry.space_group_name_H-M   'P 1'
#
loop_
_entity.id
_entity.type
_entity.pdbx_description
1 polymer ?
#
loop_
_entity_poly.entity_id
_entity_poly.type
_entity_poly.pdbx_seq_one_letter_code
_entity_poly.pdbx_strand_id
1 'polypeptide(L)'
;MPSWEFSHCQLFHLLHRRFKSLRHLKAIHAHATVHGLTSLYPSPTLAKLIYTLTLLLPTAINHHASLPAAVTASAGYTLSLFHVIPFPSAFPYNLLMRLHTLLSSPLSALLLYACMRHSGVPPDFHTFPFALKACTRLRHPALTRAIHCQEIVFGFADNLYVRNTLISTYSSFYSMPEARTIFDECPSLRDVVSYNILMDGYVKADQIEHARNLFDGMPKRDVVVGYTFGWINADG
;
A
#
# COMPACT_ATOMS: atom_id res chain seq x y z
N MET A 1 -20.82 -28.31 2.96
CA MET A 1 -19.79 -27.76 2.04
C MET A 1 -19.21 -28.92 1.25
N PRO A 2 -19.18 -28.86 -0.09
CA PRO A 2 -18.71 -29.98 -0.89
C PRO A 2 -17.19 -30.18 -0.76
N SER A 3 -16.76 -31.44 -0.74
CA SER A 3 -15.40 -31.91 -0.47
C SER A 3 -14.32 -31.35 -1.41
N TRP A 4 -14.69 -30.92 -2.62
CA TRP A 4 -13.76 -30.36 -3.60
C TRP A 4 -13.36 -28.90 -3.33
N GLU A 5 -14.17 -28.10 -2.63
CA GLU A 5 -13.78 -26.74 -2.23
C GLU A 5 -12.63 -26.76 -1.22
N PHE A 6 -12.62 -27.78 -0.35
CA PHE A 6 -11.59 -27.97 0.68
C PHE A 6 -10.25 -28.41 0.08
N SER A 7 -10.27 -29.31 -0.91
CA SER A 7 -9.06 -29.78 -1.61
C SER A 7 -8.41 -28.69 -2.47
N HIS A 8 -9.19 -27.83 -3.12
CA HIS A 8 -8.63 -26.69 -3.87
C HIS A 8 -7.99 -25.67 -2.94
N CYS A 9 -8.67 -25.27 -1.85
CA CYS A 9 -8.11 -24.35 -0.86
C CYS A 9 -6.79 -24.86 -0.25
N GLN A 10 -6.66 -26.17 0.00
CA GLN A 10 -5.41 -26.79 0.46
C GLN A 10 -4.31 -26.80 -0.61
N LEU A 11 -4.64 -27.13 -1.87
CA LEU A 11 -3.68 -27.08 -2.98
C LEU A 11 -3.15 -25.64 -3.15
N PHE A 12 -4.03 -24.64 -3.12
CA PHE A 12 -3.69 -23.22 -3.20
C PHE A 12 -2.91 -22.69 -1.98
N HIS A 13 -3.19 -23.19 -0.76
CA HIS A 13 -2.37 -22.90 0.43
C HIS A 13 -0.96 -23.49 0.32
N LEU A 14 -0.84 -24.68 -0.26
CA LEU A 14 0.44 -25.32 -0.60
C LEU A 14 1.20 -24.53 -1.68
N LEU A 15 0.50 -23.89 -2.63
CA LEU A 15 1.15 -23.04 -3.63
C LEU A 15 1.83 -21.82 -2.99
N HIS A 16 1.18 -21.13 -2.05
CA HIS A 16 1.77 -19.97 -1.36
C HIS A 16 3.07 -20.30 -0.60
N ARG A 17 3.20 -21.52 -0.04
CA ARG A 17 4.38 -21.93 0.73
C ARG A 17 5.57 -22.42 -0.11
N ARG A 18 5.39 -22.76 -1.39
CA ARG A 18 6.42 -23.43 -2.20
C ARG A 18 7.01 -22.60 -3.35
N PHE A 19 6.38 -21.52 -3.82
CA PHE A 19 6.79 -20.90 -5.09
C PHE A 19 7.52 -19.58 -4.93
N LYS A 20 8.79 -19.56 -5.37
CA LYS A 20 9.72 -18.41 -5.30
C LYS A 20 10.13 -17.86 -6.68
N SER A 21 9.45 -18.23 -7.79
CA SER A 21 9.88 -17.83 -9.14
C SER A 21 8.72 -17.62 -10.13
N LEU A 22 8.85 -16.56 -10.95
CA LEU A 22 7.94 -16.19 -12.03
C LEU A 22 7.68 -17.34 -13.02
N ARG A 23 8.65 -18.23 -13.24
CA ARG A 23 8.50 -19.39 -14.15
C ARG A 23 7.46 -20.38 -13.66
N HIS A 24 7.46 -20.68 -12.35
CA HIS A 24 6.48 -21.59 -11.76
C HIS A 24 5.06 -21.01 -11.79
N LEU A 25 4.92 -19.71 -11.54
CA LEU A 25 3.62 -19.05 -11.59
C LEU A 25 3.02 -19.01 -13.00
N LYS A 26 3.85 -18.79 -14.03
CA LYS A 26 3.43 -18.90 -15.43
C LYS A 26 2.99 -20.32 -15.80
N ALA A 27 3.70 -21.34 -15.34
CA ALA A 27 3.34 -22.73 -15.57
C ALA A 27 2.01 -23.11 -14.89
N ILE A 28 1.78 -22.64 -13.66
CA ILE A 28 0.52 -22.85 -12.93
C ILE A 28 -0.64 -22.17 -13.63
N HIS A 29 -0.47 -20.91 -14.07
CA HIS A 29 -1.50 -20.25 -14.85
C HIS A 29 -1.79 -21.02 -16.15
N ALA A 30 -0.75 -21.43 -16.90
CA ALA A 30 -0.92 -22.22 -18.12
C ALA A 30 -1.70 -23.53 -17.87
N HIS A 31 -1.36 -24.25 -16.79
CA HIS A 31 -2.09 -25.44 -16.36
C HIS A 31 -3.54 -25.11 -15.98
N ALA A 32 -3.78 -24.06 -15.20
CA ALA A 32 -5.12 -23.63 -14.83
C ALA A 32 -5.98 -23.24 -16.04
N THR A 33 -5.40 -22.62 -17.07
CA THR A 33 -6.08 -22.35 -18.36
C THR A 33 -6.42 -23.61 -19.12
N VAL A 34 -5.48 -24.56 -19.24
CA VAL A 34 -5.70 -25.81 -19.97
C VAL A 34 -6.80 -26.67 -19.31
N HIS A 35 -6.85 -26.66 -17.98
CA HIS A 35 -7.85 -27.39 -17.21
C HIS A 35 -9.16 -26.60 -16.97
N GLY A 36 -9.34 -25.45 -17.61
CA GLY A 36 -10.58 -24.65 -17.56
C GLY A 36 -10.85 -23.93 -16.23
N LEU A 37 -9.94 -24.00 -15.25
CA LEU A 37 -10.12 -23.37 -13.94
C LEU A 37 -10.21 -21.83 -14.02
N THR A 38 -9.50 -21.22 -14.97
CA THR A 38 -9.61 -19.77 -15.23
C THR A 38 -10.91 -19.38 -15.94
N SER A 39 -11.53 -20.31 -16.67
CA SER A 39 -12.85 -20.10 -17.29
C SER A 39 -13.98 -20.25 -16.26
N LEU A 40 -13.84 -21.22 -15.34
CA LEU A 40 -14.81 -21.51 -14.28
C LEU A 40 -14.81 -20.47 -13.15
N TYR A 41 -13.63 -20.01 -12.72
CA TYR A 41 -13.49 -19.05 -11.60
C TYR A 41 -12.40 -18.00 -11.89
N PRO A 42 -12.64 -17.09 -12.85
CA PRO A 42 -11.62 -16.15 -13.34
C PRO A 42 -11.13 -15.19 -12.25
N SER A 43 -12.04 -14.54 -11.53
CA SER A 43 -11.69 -13.48 -10.56
C SER A 43 -10.82 -13.96 -9.39
N PRO A 44 -11.22 -14.95 -8.56
CA PRO A 44 -10.46 -15.30 -7.36
C PRO A 44 -9.12 -15.96 -7.68
N THR A 45 -9.05 -16.76 -8.75
CA THR A 45 -7.82 -17.46 -9.17
C THR A 45 -6.79 -16.47 -9.72
N LEU A 46 -7.21 -15.55 -10.61
CA LEU A 46 -6.33 -14.53 -11.19
C LEU A 46 -5.92 -13.49 -10.16
N ALA A 47 -6.84 -13.06 -9.28
CA ALA A 47 -6.53 -12.16 -8.17
C ALA A 47 -5.45 -12.74 -7.25
N LYS A 48 -5.51 -14.03 -6.94
CA LYS A 48 -4.53 -14.70 -6.08
C LYS A 48 -3.18 -14.89 -6.77
N LEU A 49 -3.16 -15.13 -8.08
CA LEU A 49 -1.92 -15.10 -8.88
C LEU A 49 -1.26 -13.72 -8.87
N ILE A 50 -2.04 -12.66 -9.12
CA ILE A 50 -1.59 -11.25 -9.02
C ILE A 50 -1.02 -10.98 -7.62
N TYR A 51 -1.69 -11.45 -6.55
CA TYR A 51 -1.23 -11.29 -5.18
C TYR A 51 0.14 -11.96 -4.94
N THR A 52 0.29 -13.23 -5.34
CA THR A 52 1.57 -13.94 -5.20
C THR A 52 2.70 -13.28 -5.99
N LEU A 53 2.42 -12.77 -7.20
CA LEU A 53 3.40 -12.05 -8.00
C LEU A 53 3.82 -10.73 -7.36
N THR A 54 2.86 -10.02 -6.74
CA THR A 54 3.13 -8.75 -6.03
C THR A 54 3.93 -8.97 -4.75
N LEU A 55 3.73 -10.09 -4.04
CA LEU A 55 4.51 -10.48 -2.87
C LEU A 55 5.94 -10.96 -3.19
N LEU A 56 6.15 -11.51 -4.39
CA LEU A 56 7.48 -11.92 -4.84
C LEU A 56 8.38 -10.76 -5.27
N LEU A 57 7.85 -9.54 -5.36
CA LEU A 57 8.67 -8.34 -5.54
C LEU A 57 9.33 -7.96 -4.21
N PRO A 58 10.67 -7.77 -4.16
CA PRO A 58 11.35 -7.32 -2.95
C PRO A 58 10.76 -6.00 -2.43
N THR A 59 10.52 -5.92 -1.12
CA THR A 59 10.07 -4.70 -0.42
C THR A 59 11.12 -3.58 -0.37
N ALA A 60 12.32 -3.80 -0.90
CA ALA A 60 13.42 -2.86 -0.92
C ALA A 60 13.93 -2.69 -2.35
N ILE A 61 13.29 -1.81 -3.13
CA ILE A 61 13.93 -1.23 -4.30
C ILE A 61 14.49 0.11 -3.82
N ASN A 62 15.78 0.13 -3.50
CA ASN A 62 16.50 1.38 -3.25
C ASN A 62 16.36 2.27 -4.49
N HIS A 63 15.99 3.53 -4.27
CA HIS A 63 15.54 4.50 -5.27
C HIS A 63 16.54 4.87 -6.39
N HIS A 64 17.72 4.23 -6.46
CA HIS A 64 18.82 4.60 -7.37
C HIS A 64 19.38 3.45 -8.24
N ALA A 65 18.81 2.24 -8.21
CA ALA A 65 19.26 1.15 -9.10
C ALA A 65 18.22 0.85 -10.18
N SER A 66 18.68 0.53 -11.40
CA SER A 66 17.83 0.00 -12.46
C SER A 66 17.07 -1.23 -11.95
N LEU A 67 15.76 -1.25 -12.17
CA LEU A 67 14.90 -2.36 -11.75
C LEU A 67 15.40 -3.66 -12.40
N PRO A 68 15.57 -4.76 -11.63
CA PRO A 68 15.96 -6.04 -12.20
C PRO A 68 14.95 -6.45 -13.29
N ALA A 69 15.43 -6.94 -14.44
CA ALA A 69 14.56 -7.35 -15.57
C ALA A 69 13.44 -8.33 -15.17
N ALA A 70 13.66 -9.14 -14.14
CA ALA A 70 12.67 -10.04 -13.56
C ALA A 70 11.45 -9.32 -12.96
N VAL A 71 11.65 -8.15 -12.37
CA VAL A 71 10.59 -7.33 -11.75
C VAL A 71 9.69 -6.72 -12.82
N THR A 72 10.28 -6.16 -13.88
CA THR A 72 9.54 -5.61 -15.03
C THR A 72 8.75 -6.69 -15.77
N ALA A 73 9.34 -7.89 -15.95
CA ALA A 73 8.65 -9.03 -16.55
C ALA A 73 7.49 -9.56 -15.68
N SER A 74 7.64 -9.56 -14.36
CA SER A 74 6.57 -9.91 -13.41
C SER A 74 5.43 -8.89 -13.48
N ALA A 75 5.77 -7.60 -13.54
CA ALA A 75 4.80 -6.51 -13.64
C ALA A 75 3.98 -6.56 -14.93
N GLY A 76 4.63 -6.74 -16.09
CA GLY A 76 3.94 -6.88 -17.37
C GLY A 76 2.99 -8.09 -17.40
N TYR A 77 3.41 -9.20 -16.80
CA TYR A 77 2.55 -10.38 -16.66
C TYR A 77 1.36 -10.13 -15.74
N THR A 78 1.58 -9.47 -14.59
CA THR A 78 0.52 -9.11 -13.65
C THR A 78 -0.55 -8.23 -14.30
N LEU A 79 -0.13 -7.24 -15.11
CA LEU A 79 -1.05 -6.40 -15.89
C LEU A 79 -1.84 -7.21 -16.94
N SER A 80 -1.18 -8.13 -17.66
CA SER A 80 -1.88 -8.99 -18.61
C SER A 80 -2.95 -9.86 -17.95
N LEU A 81 -2.71 -10.35 -16.73
CA LEU A 81 -3.69 -11.13 -15.97
C LEU A 81 -4.89 -10.27 -15.58
N PHE A 82 -4.65 -9.03 -15.19
CA PHE A 82 -5.71 -8.11 -14.78
C PHE A 82 -6.70 -7.82 -15.91
N HIS A 83 -6.21 -7.62 -17.14
CA HIS A 83 -7.06 -7.38 -18.30
C HIS A 83 -7.99 -8.55 -18.67
N VAL A 84 -7.69 -9.76 -18.17
CA VAL A 84 -8.52 -10.96 -18.39
C VAL A 84 -9.61 -11.10 -17.33
N ILE A 85 -9.55 -10.36 -16.22
CA ILE A 85 -10.53 -10.45 -15.14
C ILE A 85 -11.83 -9.72 -15.56
N PRO A 86 -12.97 -10.42 -15.72
CA PRO A 86 -14.25 -9.76 -15.91
C PRO A 86 -14.70 -9.15 -14.57
N PHE A 87 -15.13 -7.89 -14.61
CA PHE A 87 -15.62 -7.14 -13.44
C PHE A 87 -14.67 -7.20 -12.21
N PRO A 88 -13.46 -6.63 -12.32
CA PRO A 88 -12.48 -6.67 -11.25
C PRO A 88 -13.00 -5.95 -9.99
N SER A 89 -12.85 -6.58 -8.83
CA SER A 89 -13.12 -5.96 -7.53
C SER A 89 -12.01 -4.96 -7.15
N ALA A 90 -12.14 -4.29 -6.00
CA ALA A 90 -11.10 -3.40 -5.49
C ALA A 90 -9.74 -4.09 -5.29
N PHE A 91 -9.74 -5.39 -4.99
CA PHE A 91 -8.52 -6.12 -4.62
C PHE A 91 -7.47 -6.16 -5.76
N PRO A 92 -7.77 -6.59 -7.00
CA PRO A 92 -6.80 -6.53 -8.09
C PRO A 92 -6.29 -5.11 -8.40
N TYR A 93 -7.15 -4.09 -8.31
CA TYR A 93 -6.74 -2.68 -8.46
C TYR A 93 -5.73 -2.29 -7.39
N ASN A 94 -6.02 -2.56 -6.12
CA ASN A 94 -5.15 -2.24 -4.98
C ASN A 94 -3.77 -2.91 -5.12
N LEU A 95 -3.72 -4.13 -5.63
CA LEU A 95 -2.45 -4.83 -5.90
C LEU A 95 -1.63 -4.16 -6.99
N LEU A 96 -2.27 -3.79 -8.11
CA LEU A 96 -1.59 -3.08 -9.17
C LEU A 96 -1.15 -1.68 -8.74
N MET A 97 -1.98 -0.97 -7.97
CA MET A 97 -1.60 0.33 -7.39
C MET A 97 -0.37 0.18 -6.49
N ARG A 98 -0.36 -0.82 -5.60
CA ARG A 98 0.82 -1.16 -4.79
C ARG A 98 2.05 -1.44 -5.66
N LEU A 99 1.90 -2.29 -6.68
CA LEU A 99 2.96 -2.61 -7.62
C LEU A 99 3.55 -1.34 -8.26
N HIS A 100 2.71 -0.46 -8.79
CA HIS A 100 3.15 0.79 -9.42
C HIS A 100 3.80 1.78 -8.43
N THR A 101 3.36 1.80 -7.16
CA THR A 101 4.06 2.56 -6.11
C THR A 101 5.46 2.04 -5.82
N LEU A 102 5.73 0.74 -6.03
CA LEU A 102 7.06 0.12 -5.88
C LEU A 102 7.94 0.33 -7.13
N LEU A 103 7.34 0.22 -8.33
CA LEU A 103 8.05 0.33 -9.62
C LEU A 103 8.41 1.76 -10.04
N SER A 104 8.21 2.75 -9.18
CA SER A 104 8.46 4.17 -9.50
C SER A 104 7.62 4.74 -10.62
N SER A 105 6.41 4.21 -10.80
CA SER A 105 5.41 4.77 -11.71
C SER A 105 4.18 5.24 -10.92
N PRO A 106 4.29 6.34 -10.16
CA PRO A 106 3.18 6.81 -9.32
C PRO A 106 1.98 7.28 -10.14
N LEU A 107 2.20 7.77 -11.37
CA LEU A 107 1.11 8.15 -12.27
C LEU A 107 0.20 6.96 -12.61
N SER A 108 0.76 5.80 -12.93
CA SER A 108 -0.02 4.60 -13.23
C SER A 108 -0.86 4.13 -12.06
N ALA A 109 -0.38 4.29 -10.82
CA ALA A 109 -1.19 3.97 -9.63
C ALA A 109 -2.43 4.87 -9.53
N LEU A 110 -2.31 6.15 -9.87
CA LEU A 110 -3.44 7.09 -9.87
C LEU A 110 -4.37 6.90 -11.06
N LEU A 111 -3.83 6.50 -12.23
CA LEU A 111 -4.65 6.11 -13.37
C LEU A 111 -5.50 4.87 -13.02
N LEU A 112 -4.91 3.87 -12.36
CA LEU A 112 -5.65 2.70 -11.88
C LEU A 112 -6.73 3.09 -10.86
N TYR A 113 -6.43 4.01 -9.95
CA TYR A 113 -7.43 4.57 -9.02
C TYR A 113 -8.59 5.25 -9.77
N ALA A 114 -8.29 6.07 -10.78
CA ALA A 114 -9.30 6.72 -11.60
C ALA A 114 -10.13 5.70 -12.40
N CYS A 115 -9.49 4.69 -13.00
CA CYS A 115 -10.16 3.61 -13.72
C CYS A 115 -11.10 2.80 -12.81
N MET A 116 -10.65 2.48 -11.60
CA MET A 116 -11.45 1.79 -10.59
C MET A 116 -12.75 2.54 -10.30
N ARG A 117 -12.64 3.86 -10.05
CA ARG A 117 -13.80 4.73 -9.79
C ARG A 117 -14.71 4.88 -11.02
N HIS A 118 -14.13 5.06 -12.20
CA HIS A 118 -14.90 5.21 -13.44
C HIS A 118 -15.64 3.91 -13.81
N SER A 119 -15.10 2.76 -13.41
CA SER A 119 -15.74 1.44 -13.59
C SER A 119 -16.77 1.12 -12.51
N GLY A 120 -17.10 2.07 -11.63
CA GLY A 120 -18.08 1.89 -10.55
C GLY A 120 -17.59 1.00 -9.39
N VAL A 121 -16.30 0.68 -9.34
CA VAL A 121 -15.72 -0.14 -8.26
C VAL A 121 -15.37 0.80 -7.09
N PRO A 122 -15.97 0.62 -5.90
CA PRO A 122 -15.75 1.53 -4.78
C PRO A 122 -14.36 1.35 -4.17
N PRO A 123 -13.58 2.43 -3.95
CA PRO A 123 -12.35 2.40 -3.15
C PRO A 123 -12.58 1.84 -1.75
N ASP A 124 -11.59 1.11 -1.23
CA ASP A 124 -11.58 0.63 0.15
C ASP A 124 -10.41 1.23 0.96
N PHE A 125 -10.32 0.88 2.24
CA PHE A 125 -9.26 1.36 3.13
C PHE A 125 -7.83 0.93 2.70
N HIS A 126 -7.70 -0.05 1.81
CA HIS A 126 -6.41 -0.42 1.22
C HIS A 126 -6.09 0.40 -0.04
N THR A 127 -7.09 0.97 -0.72
CA THR A 127 -6.92 1.80 -1.91
C THR A 127 -6.25 3.14 -1.59
N PHE A 128 -6.77 3.87 -0.60
CA PHE A 128 -6.33 5.25 -0.29
C PHE A 128 -4.85 5.36 0.05
N PRO A 129 -4.24 4.46 0.85
CA PRO A 129 -2.81 4.52 1.16
C PRO A 129 -1.92 4.45 -0.07
N PHE A 130 -2.28 3.66 -1.08
CA PHE A 130 -1.49 3.58 -2.32
C PHE A 130 -1.69 4.83 -3.20
N ALA A 131 -2.90 5.36 -3.28
CA ALA A 131 -3.18 6.60 -3.99
C ALA A 131 -2.42 7.79 -3.36
N LEU A 132 -2.49 7.94 -2.03
CA LEU A 132 -1.79 8.98 -1.27
C LEU A 132 -0.27 8.89 -1.44
N LYS A 133 0.31 7.68 -1.32
CA LYS A 133 1.74 7.46 -1.58
C LYS A 133 2.14 7.87 -3.00
N ALA A 134 1.30 7.59 -3.99
CA ALA A 134 1.54 8.04 -5.36
C ALA A 134 1.52 9.58 -5.46
N CYS A 135 0.59 10.26 -4.79
CA CYS A 135 0.58 11.73 -4.70
C CYS A 135 1.84 12.30 -4.05
N THR A 136 2.31 11.69 -2.95
CA THR A 136 3.56 12.06 -2.28
C THR A 136 4.73 12.03 -3.26
N ARG A 137 4.82 10.95 -4.03
CA ARG A 137 5.88 10.77 -5.03
C ARG A 137 5.79 11.75 -6.20
N LEU A 138 4.58 12.16 -6.60
CA LEU A 138 4.37 13.16 -7.65
C LEU A 138 4.49 14.60 -7.16
N ARG A 139 4.58 14.83 -5.85
CA ARG A 139 4.61 16.18 -5.25
C ARG A 139 3.42 17.04 -5.65
N HIS A 140 2.21 16.46 -5.65
CA HIS A 140 0.99 17.12 -6.11
C HIS A 140 -0.04 17.36 -4.98
N PRO A 141 0.09 18.43 -4.18
CA PRO A 141 -0.71 18.64 -2.97
C PRO A 141 -2.22 18.81 -3.23
N ALA A 142 -2.61 19.39 -4.36
CA ALA A 142 -4.03 19.51 -4.72
C ALA A 142 -4.70 18.14 -4.94
N LEU A 143 -3.93 17.16 -5.41
CA LEU A 143 -4.45 15.81 -5.63
C LEU A 143 -4.56 15.04 -4.31
N THR A 144 -3.59 15.25 -3.40
CA THR A 144 -3.68 14.75 -2.02
C THR A 144 -4.93 15.27 -1.33
N ARG A 145 -5.23 16.58 -1.42
CA ARG A 145 -6.45 17.15 -0.83
C ARG A 145 -7.71 16.54 -1.45
N ALA A 146 -7.73 16.33 -2.77
CA ALA A 146 -8.86 15.67 -3.43
C ALA A 146 -9.08 14.22 -2.95
N ILE A 147 -8.00 13.45 -2.77
CA ILE A 147 -8.06 12.07 -2.26
C ILE A 147 -8.42 12.05 -0.76
N HIS A 148 -7.94 13.01 0.03
CA HIS A 148 -8.33 13.19 1.42
C HIS A 148 -9.84 13.47 1.54
N CYS A 149 -10.39 14.39 0.74
CA CYS A 149 -11.85 14.59 0.72
C CYS A 149 -12.60 13.31 0.33
N GLN A 150 -12.06 12.50 -0.59
CA GLN A 150 -12.69 11.26 -1.00
C GLN A 150 -12.70 10.22 0.11
N GLU A 151 -11.61 10.01 0.83
CA GLU A 151 -11.59 9.00 1.90
C GLU A 151 -12.60 9.33 3.01
N ILE A 152 -12.80 10.61 3.32
CA ILE A 152 -13.85 11.08 4.24
C ILE A 152 -15.24 10.70 3.71
N VAL A 153 -15.53 10.99 2.44
CA VAL A 153 -16.82 10.67 1.80
C VAL A 153 -17.10 9.17 1.78
N PHE A 154 -16.06 8.34 1.63
CA PHE A 154 -16.18 6.88 1.69
C PHE A 154 -16.19 6.32 3.11
N GLY A 155 -16.07 7.16 4.15
CA GLY A 155 -16.16 6.76 5.55
C GLY A 155 -14.89 6.14 6.12
N PHE A 156 -13.71 6.51 5.60
CA PHE A 156 -12.43 5.93 6.03
C PHE A 156 -11.57 6.85 6.92
N ALA A 157 -12.11 8.00 7.36
CA ALA A 157 -11.37 8.98 8.17
C ALA A 157 -10.87 8.38 9.51
N ASP A 158 -11.67 7.50 10.11
CA ASP A 158 -11.34 6.83 11.37
C ASP A 158 -10.44 5.59 11.19
N ASN A 159 -10.11 5.22 9.95
CA ASN A 159 -9.23 4.09 9.70
C ASN A 159 -7.77 4.47 10.01
N LEU A 160 -7.20 3.86 11.06
CA LEU A 160 -5.83 4.12 11.52
C LEU A 160 -4.78 4.02 10.39
N TYR A 161 -4.92 3.05 9.49
CA TYR A 161 -3.96 2.86 8.40
C TYR A 161 -4.03 3.97 7.35
N VAL A 162 -5.25 4.39 6.98
CA VAL A 162 -5.47 5.52 6.08
C VAL A 162 -4.97 6.81 6.72
N ARG A 163 -5.32 7.05 7.99
CA ARG A 163 -4.94 8.25 8.72
C ARG A 163 -3.43 8.38 8.91
N ASN A 164 -2.74 7.31 9.31
CA ASN A 164 -1.27 7.31 9.39
C ASN A 164 -0.64 7.61 8.02
N THR A 165 -1.23 7.13 6.93
CA THR A 165 -0.74 7.44 5.58
C THR A 165 -1.00 8.91 5.20
N LEU A 166 -2.12 9.50 5.60
CA LEU A 166 -2.40 10.93 5.41
C LEU A 166 -1.41 11.80 6.16
N ILE A 167 -1.17 11.55 7.46
CA ILE A 167 -0.19 12.30 8.26
C ILE A 167 1.18 12.25 7.57
N SER A 168 1.64 11.06 7.17
CA SER A 168 2.91 10.89 6.45
C SER A 168 2.95 11.67 5.13
N THR A 169 1.84 11.69 4.39
CA THR A 169 1.72 12.37 3.10
C THR A 169 1.78 13.89 3.26
N TYR A 170 1.05 14.46 4.22
CA TYR A 170 1.09 15.90 4.51
C TYR A 170 2.45 16.34 5.07
N SER A 171 3.05 15.57 5.97
CA SER A 171 4.41 15.84 6.46
C SER A 171 5.44 15.87 5.32
N SER A 172 5.28 15.00 4.31
CA SER A 172 6.19 14.92 3.16
C SER A 172 6.13 16.12 2.22
N PHE A 173 5.07 16.95 2.30
CA PHE A 173 4.97 18.21 1.55
C PHE A 173 5.40 19.43 2.37
N TYR A 174 6.05 19.22 3.53
CA TYR A 174 6.35 20.28 4.50
C TYR A 174 5.09 20.99 5.04
N SER A 175 3.93 20.36 4.90
CA SER A 175 2.64 20.84 5.41
C SER A 175 2.44 20.30 6.84
N MET A 176 3.36 20.65 7.73
CA MET A 176 3.31 20.22 9.13
C MET A 176 2.04 20.67 9.87
N PRO A 177 1.47 21.87 9.60
CA PRO A 177 0.19 22.25 10.19
C PRO A 177 -0.94 21.26 9.86
N GLU A 178 -1.14 20.91 8.58
CA GLU A 178 -2.19 19.95 8.19
C GLU A 178 -1.91 18.54 8.74
N ALA A 179 -0.66 18.09 8.72
CA ALA A 179 -0.28 16.80 9.33
C ALA A 179 -0.60 16.79 10.83
N ARG A 180 -0.37 17.91 11.52
CA ARG A 180 -0.68 18.07 12.94
C ARG A 180 -2.18 18.13 13.19
N THR A 181 -2.95 18.81 12.35
CA THR A 181 -4.42 18.85 12.46
C THR A 181 -5.01 17.45 12.40
N ILE A 182 -4.63 16.64 11.40
CA ILE A 182 -5.13 15.26 11.24
C ILE A 182 -4.72 14.37 12.42
N PHE A 183 -3.52 14.59 12.96
CA PHE A 183 -3.09 13.92 14.18
C PHE A 183 -3.97 14.33 15.37
N ASP A 184 -4.25 15.63 15.51
CA ASP A 184 -4.97 16.19 16.65
C ASP A 184 -6.48 15.86 16.66
N GLU A 185 -7.11 15.72 15.50
CA GLU A 185 -8.55 15.49 15.33
C GLU A 185 -9.10 14.27 16.09
N CYS A 186 -8.34 13.17 16.17
CA CYS A 186 -8.79 11.93 16.81
C CYS A 186 -7.78 11.37 17.81
N PRO A 187 -7.76 11.87 19.07
CA PRO A 187 -6.82 11.41 20.10
C PRO A 187 -6.90 9.92 20.43
N SER A 188 -8.11 9.35 20.43
CA SER A 188 -8.37 7.94 20.76
C SER A 188 -7.81 6.94 19.75
N LEU A 189 -7.49 7.39 18.54
CA LEU A 189 -7.07 6.52 17.46
C LEU A 189 -5.56 6.60 17.18
N ARG A 190 -4.73 7.20 18.03
CA ARG A 190 -3.29 7.34 17.79
C ARG A 190 -2.53 6.10 18.28
N ASP A 191 -1.61 5.60 17.48
CA ASP A 191 -0.68 4.55 17.87
C ASP A 191 0.77 5.03 17.81
N VAL A 192 1.71 4.19 18.26
CA VAL A 192 3.15 4.48 18.20
C VAL A 192 3.57 4.91 16.79
N VAL A 193 2.96 4.33 15.76
CA VAL A 193 3.23 4.68 14.35
C VAL A 193 2.77 6.10 14.04
N SER A 194 1.58 6.54 14.48
CA SER A 194 1.10 7.93 14.32
C SER A 194 2.11 8.95 14.86
N TYR A 195 2.61 8.72 16.08
CA TYR A 195 3.59 9.60 16.71
C TYR A 195 4.92 9.59 15.96
N ASN A 196 5.44 8.40 15.59
CA ASN A 196 6.70 8.28 14.86
C ASN A 196 6.68 9.01 13.52
N ILE A 197 5.58 8.90 12.77
CA ILE A 197 5.41 9.58 11.49
C ILE A 197 5.45 11.10 11.67
N LEU A 198 4.74 11.63 12.68
CA LEU A 198 4.68 13.07 12.89
C LEU A 198 5.99 13.62 13.47
N MET A 199 6.66 12.88 14.35
CA MET A 199 8.02 13.22 14.84
C MET A 199 9.04 13.27 13.71
N ASP A 200 9.07 12.24 12.85
CA ASP A 200 9.93 12.21 11.66
C ASP A 200 9.64 13.40 10.73
N GLY A 201 8.37 13.77 10.56
CA GLY A 201 7.96 14.98 9.85
C GLY A 201 8.55 16.26 10.45
N TYR A 202 8.42 16.45 11.77
CA TYR A 202 8.98 17.62 12.46
C TYR A 202 10.50 17.68 12.35
N VAL A 203 11.21 16.56 12.50
CA VAL A 203 12.67 16.52 12.35
C VAL A 203 13.09 16.89 10.93
N LYS A 204 12.41 16.36 9.91
CA LYS A 204 12.67 16.70 8.50
C LYS A 204 12.36 18.16 8.16
N ALA A 205 11.50 18.81 8.95
CA ALA A 205 11.16 20.22 8.83
C ALA A 205 12.03 21.13 9.74
N ASP A 206 13.06 20.59 10.38
CA ASP A 206 13.94 21.31 11.33
C ASP A 206 13.20 21.91 12.54
N GLN A 207 12.10 21.27 12.94
CA GLN A 207 11.23 21.67 14.05
C GLN A 207 11.46 20.76 15.27
N ILE A 208 12.71 20.69 15.73
CA ILE A 208 13.16 19.73 16.74
C ILE A 208 12.40 19.87 18.08
N GLU A 209 12.11 21.10 18.50
CA GLU A 209 11.32 21.35 19.72
C GLU A 209 9.91 20.75 19.64
N HIS A 210 9.26 20.82 18.49
CA HIS A 210 7.95 20.21 18.29
C HIS A 210 8.03 18.68 18.31
N ALA A 211 9.10 18.10 17.76
CA ALA A 211 9.35 16.66 17.83
C ALA A 211 9.59 16.20 19.28
N ARG A 212 10.38 16.94 20.06
CA ARG A 212 10.66 16.66 21.48
C ARG A 212 9.40 16.73 22.34
N ASN A 213 8.63 17.80 22.20
CA ASN A 213 7.34 17.94 22.90
C ASN A 213 6.38 16.79 22.57
N LEU A 214 6.37 16.34 21.31
CA LEU A 214 5.53 15.22 20.88
C LEU A 214 6.02 13.88 21.47
N PHE A 215 7.33 13.64 21.51
CA PHE A 215 7.93 12.47 22.15
C PHE A 215 7.64 12.43 23.66
N ASP A 216 7.74 13.58 24.32
CA ASP A 216 7.51 13.69 25.76
C ASP A 216 6.06 13.37 26.13
N GLY A 217 5.11 13.78 25.28
CA GLY A 217 3.67 13.50 25.42
C GLY A 217 3.21 12.10 24.98
N MET A 218 4.10 11.18 24.59
CA MET A 218 3.72 9.82 24.20
C MET A 218 3.31 8.97 25.40
N PRO A 219 2.12 8.33 25.40
CA PRO A 219 1.66 7.49 26.51
C PRO A 219 2.43 6.16 26.65
N LYS A 220 3.03 5.67 25.55
CA LYS A 220 3.92 4.51 25.53
C LYS A 220 5.11 4.82 24.64
N ARG A 221 6.33 4.68 25.19
CA ARG A 221 7.59 4.81 24.46
C ARG A 221 8.11 3.40 24.18
N ASP A 222 8.17 3.00 22.91
CA ASP A 222 8.78 1.72 22.51
C ASP A 222 10.28 1.90 22.23
N VAL A 223 11.03 0.79 22.32
CA VAL A 223 12.48 0.74 22.12
C VAL A 223 12.91 1.30 20.74
N VAL A 224 12.07 1.15 19.71
CA VAL A 224 12.31 1.68 18.36
C VAL A 224 12.45 3.22 18.37
N VAL A 225 11.72 3.90 19.27
CA VAL A 225 11.77 5.36 19.41
C VAL A 225 13.09 5.80 20.05
N GLY A 226 13.65 5.00 20.98
CA GLY A 226 14.95 5.28 21.61
C GLY A 226 16.13 5.17 20.64
N TYR A 227 16.10 4.24 19.69
CA TYR A 227 17.18 4.08 18.70
C TYR A 227 17.10 5.06 17.53
N THR A 228 15.91 5.45 17.10
CA THR A 228 15.73 6.48 16.04
C THR A 228 16.05 7.88 16.54
N PHE A 229 15.88 8.14 17.85
CA PHE A 229 16.03 9.48 18.44
C PHE A 229 17.06 9.55 19.57
N GLY A 230 18.06 8.66 19.60
CA GLY A 230 19.14 8.67 20.61
C GLY A 230 19.92 9.99 20.72
N TRP A 231 19.79 10.89 19.74
CA TRP A 231 20.38 12.23 19.75
C TRP A 231 19.54 13.29 20.50
N ILE A 232 18.23 13.09 20.68
CA ILE A 232 17.35 14.06 21.38
C ILE A 232 17.67 14.13 22.89
N ASN A 233 18.25 13.06 23.45
CA ASN A 233 18.64 12.98 24.86
C ASN A 233 20.14 13.23 25.10
N ALA A 234 20.93 13.54 24.07
CA ALA A 234 22.40 13.65 24.19
C ALA A 234 22.90 15.05 24.56
N ASP A 235 22.03 16.08 24.50
CA ASP A 235 22.40 17.48 24.79
C ASP A 235 21.73 18.02 26.07
N GLY A 236 21.64 17.19 27.12
CA GLY A 236 21.18 17.57 28.46
C GLY A 236 22.31 17.65 29.46
#